data_AF-A0A1G6EAZ7-F1
#
_entry.id   AF-A0A1G6EAZ7-F1
#
_cell.length_a   1.000
_cell.length_b   1.000
_cell.length_c   1.000
_cell.angle_alpha   90.00
_cell.angle_beta   90.00
_cell.angle_gamma   90.00
#
_symmetry.space_group_name_H-M   'P 1'
#
loop_
_entity.id
_entity.type
_entity.pdbx_description
1 polymer ?
#
loop_
_entity_poly.entity_id
_entity_poly.type
_entity_poly.pdbx_seq_one_letter_code
_entity_poly.pdbx_strand_id
1 'polypeptide(L)'
;GEKELLGLWMAQTEGAKFWLSVMNELKNRGVDDIFIACCDGLKGFPEAIEAVYPKTQVQLCIVHQIRHSLRYVNWKQRKTIAADLKLIYGAATRAEAEQALEDFAVKWDAEHPTISRSWRANWERLSVFFDYPVEIRKAIYTTNAIESLNASLRKITKTRRSFPNDEAVMKVLYLALHQASKKWTMPIRNWKPAMAQFEIMYQDRI
;
A
#
# COMPACT_ATOMS: atom_id res chain seq x y z
N GLY A 1 -3.48 13.48 10.68
CA GLY A 1 -2.61 13.69 9.50
C GLY A 1 -1.12 13.59 9.81
N GLU A 2 -0.78 13.32 11.06
CA GLU A 2 0.56 12.93 11.47
C GLU A 2 0.85 11.50 11.01
N LYS A 3 2.12 11.15 10.93
CA LYS A 3 2.56 9.81 10.54
C LYS A 3 3.17 9.17 11.77
N GLU A 4 2.75 7.95 12.05
CA GLU A 4 3.28 7.17 13.15
C GLU A 4 3.45 5.71 12.74
N LEU A 5 4.44 5.07 13.35
CA LEU A 5 4.63 3.63 13.21
C LEU A 5 3.81 2.94 14.31
N LEU A 6 2.80 2.18 13.92
CA LEU A 6 1.95 1.49 14.89
C LEU A 6 2.63 0.26 15.51
N GLY A 7 3.52 -0.40 14.79
CA GLY A 7 4.29 -1.52 15.33
C GLY A 7 5.33 -2.08 14.36
N LEU A 8 6.10 -3.03 14.87
CA LEU A 8 7.09 -3.81 14.14
C LEU A 8 6.95 -5.26 14.59
N TRP A 9 6.72 -6.16 13.65
CA TRP A 9 6.54 -7.58 13.91
C TRP A 9 7.55 -8.38 13.10
N MET A 10 7.95 -9.53 13.65
CA MET A 10 8.82 -10.49 13.00
C MET A 10 8.15 -11.85 13.01
N ALA A 11 8.17 -12.52 11.86
CA ALA A 11 7.66 -13.86 11.72
C ALA A 11 8.52 -14.65 10.74
N GLN A 12 8.58 -15.96 10.95
CA GLN A 12 9.24 -16.89 10.03
C GLN A 12 8.42 -17.12 8.75
N THR A 13 7.10 -16.93 8.82
CA THR A 13 6.20 -17.02 7.66
C THR A 13 5.12 -15.93 7.71
N GLU A 14 4.85 -15.33 6.56
CA GLU A 14 3.82 -14.31 6.36
C GLU A 14 2.50 -14.98 5.94
N GLY A 15 1.86 -15.68 6.89
CA GLY A 15 0.58 -16.36 6.66
C GLY A 15 -0.62 -15.63 7.25
N ALA A 16 -1.84 -16.04 6.85
CA ALA A 16 -3.09 -15.46 7.35
C ALA A 16 -3.20 -15.43 8.89
N LYS A 17 -2.74 -16.49 9.58
CA LYS A 17 -2.73 -16.55 11.04
C LYS A 17 -1.86 -15.47 11.68
N PHE A 18 -0.71 -15.19 11.07
CA PHE A 18 0.19 -14.15 11.54
C PHE A 18 -0.47 -12.76 11.40
N TRP A 19 -1.01 -12.45 10.22
CA TRP A 19 -1.69 -11.18 10.00
C TRP A 19 -2.92 -11.00 10.91
N LEU A 20 -3.68 -12.06 11.15
CA LEU A 20 -4.80 -12.01 12.09
C LEU A 20 -4.34 -11.72 13.52
N SER A 21 -3.20 -12.27 13.95
CA SER A 21 -2.62 -11.95 15.26
C SER A 21 -2.19 -10.48 15.36
N VAL A 22 -1.56 -9.93 14.31
CA VAL A 22 -1.16 -8.52 14.25
C VAL A 22 -2.39 -7.59 14.34
N MET A 23 -3.44 -7.87 13.58
CA MET A 23 -4.65 -7.03 13.60
C MET A 23 -5.37 -7.09 14.95
N ASN A 24 -5.43 -8.27 15.59
CA ASN A 24 -5.98 -8.40 16.94
C ASN A 24 -5.12 -7.71 18.01
N GLU A 25 -3.79 -7.74 17.87
CA GLU A 25 -2.91 -6.99 18.78
C GLU A 25 -3.16 -5.48 18.67
N LEU A 26 -3.30 -4.94 17.46
CA LEU A 26 -3.68 -3.53 17.26
C LEU A 26 -5.01 -3.19 17.94
N LYS A 27 -5.99 -4.08 17.83
CA LYS A 27 -7.30 -3.91 18.48
C LYS A 27 -7.17 -3.91 20.00
N ASN A 28 -6.40 -4.84 20.56
CA ASN A 28 -6.13 -4.93 22.00
C ASN A 28 -5.34 -3.72 22.52
N ARG A 29 -4.59 -3.04 21.66
CA ARG A 29 -3.90 -1.77 21.98
C ARG A 29 -4.82 -0.55 21.91
N GLY A 30 -6.09 -0.72 21.56
CA GLY A 30 -7.11 0.34 21.54
C GLY A 30 -7.36 0.95 20.17
N VAL A 31 -6.93 0.31 19.07
CA VAL A 31 -7.40 0.71 17.74
C VAL A 31 -8.83 0.20 17.58
N ASP A 32 -9.81 1.11 17.66
CA ASP A 32 -11.22 0.77 17.54
C ASP A 32 -11.67 0.64 16.09
N ASP A 33 -11.17 1.54 15.22
CA ASP A 33 -11.60 1.59 13.84
C ASP A 33 -10.49 2.00 12.86
N ILE A 34 -10.61 1.50 11.62
CA ILE A 34 -9.74 1.82 10.49
C ILE A 34 -10.63 2.14 9.29
N PHE A 35 -10.46 3.32 8.70
CA PHE A 35 -11.24 3.70 7.52
C PHE A 35 -10.68 3.04 6.25
N ILE A 36 -9.36 3.11 6.09
CA ILE A 36 -8.65 2.60 4.91
C ILE A 36 -7.42 1.83 5.35
N ALA A 37 -7.24 0.63 4.82
CA ALA A 37 -6.00 -0.12 4.94
C ALA A 37 -5.40 -0.35 3.55
N CYS A 38 -4.24 0.27 3.29
CA CYS A 38 -3.46 0.01 2.08
C CYS A 38 -2.43 -1.08 2.37
N CYS A 39 -2.63 -2.27 1.80
CA CYS A 39 -1.71 -3.40 1.95
C CYS A 39 -1.08 -3.77 0.61
N ASP A 40 0.03 -4.49 0.65
CA ASP A 40 0.52 -5.21 -0.51
C ASP A 40 -0.34 -6.45 -0.80
N GLY A 41 -0.13 -7.08 -1.95
CA GLY A 41 -0.88 -8.28 -2.36
C GLY A 41 -0.51 -9.56 -1.60
N LEU A 42 -0.15 -9.45 -0.32
CA LEU A 42 0.17 -10.61 0.52
C LEU A 42 -1.09 -11.44 0.79
N LYS A 43 -0.93 -12.76 0.66
CA LYS A 43 -2.03 -13.70 0.85
C LYS A 43 -2.52 -13.68 2.30
N GLY A 44 -3.81 -13.47 2.50
CA GLY A 44 -4.44 -13.54 3.82
C GLY A 44 -4.35 -12.24 4.62
N PHE A 45 -3.62 -11.21 4.16
CA PHE A 45 -3.55 -9.94 4.89
C PHE A 45 -4.83 -9.10 4.72
N PRO A 46 -5.37 -8.89 3.50
CA PRO A 46 -6.68 -8.27 3.32
C PRO A 46 -7.77 -8.94 4.15
N GLU A 47 -7.83 -10.27 4.11
CA GLU A 47 -8.84 -11.06 4.80
C GLU A 47 -8.69 -10.95 6.34
N ALA A 48 -7.46 -10.84 6.84
CA ALA A 48 -7.21 -10.61 8.27
C ALA A 48 -7.66 -9.22 8.73
N ILE A 49 -7.49 -8.18 7.89
CA ILE A 49 -8.00 -6.83 8.17
C ILE A 49 -9.52 -6.86 8.24
N GLU A 50 -10.17 -7.43 7.22
CA GLU A 50 -11.64 -7.51 7.11
C GLU A 50 -12.24 -8.34 8.25
N ALA A 51 -11.54 -9.37 8.74
CA ALA A 51 -11.99 -10.18 9.87
C ALA A 51 -12.01 -9.42 11.21
N VAL A 52 -11.04 -8.53 11.45
CA VAL A 52 -10.94 -7.78 12.72
C VAL A 52 -11.67 -6.43 12.67
N TYR A 53 -11.62 -5.78 11.50
CA TYR A 53 -12.20 -4.46 11.22
C TYR A 53 -13.08 -4.50 9.97
N PRO A 54 -14.30 -5.08 10.06
CA PRO A 54 -15.15 -5.38 8.91
C PRO A 54 -15.65 -4.15 8.14
N LYS A 55 -15.58 -2.95 8.75
CA LYS A 55 -15.93 -1.68 8.09
C LYS A 55 -14.75 -1.02 7.37
N THR A 56 -13.56 -1.61 7.42
CA THR A 56 -12.37 -1.07 6.76
C THR A 56 -12.43 -1.29 5.27
N GLN A 57 -12.14 -0.26 4.49
CA GLN A 57 -11.92 -0.41 3.07
C GLN A 57 -10.48 -0.85 2.80
N VAL A 58 -10.31 -2.05 2.25
CA VAL A 58 -8.98 -2.60 1.95
C VAL A 58 -8.60 -2.28 0.52
N GLN A 59 -7.52 -1.51 0.36
CA GLN A 59 -6.93 -1.14 -0.91
C GLN A 59 -5.64 -1.94 -1.12
N LEU A 60 -5.46 -2.50 -2.31
CA LEU A 60 -4.18 -3.05 -2.74
C LEU A 60 -3.25 -1.93 -3.23
N CYS A 61 -2.00 -1.99 -2.81
CA CYS A 61 -1.03 -0.96 -3.13
C CYS A 61 -0.69 -0.94 -4.64
N ILE A 62 -1.09 0.14 -5.31
CA ILE A 62 -0.87 0.34 -6.75
C ILE A 62 0.62 0.29 -7.11
N VAL A 63 1.52 0.81 -6.26
CA VAL A 63 2.96 0.77 -6.53
C VAL A 63 3.50 -0.67 -6.50
N HIS A 64 3.00 -1.52 -5.60
CA HIS A 64 3.35 -2.94 -5.62
C HIS A 64 2.80 -3.64 -6.85
N GLN A 65 1.57 -3.31 -7.27
CA GLN A 65 0.99 -3.82 -8.50
C GLN A 65 1.80 -3.42 -9.75
N ILE A 66 2.24 -2.16 -9.85
CA ILE A 66 3.11 -1.68 -10.94
C ILE A 66 4.45 -2.41 -10.92
N ARG A 67 5.08 -2.54 -9.76
CA ARG A 67 6.36 -3.27 -9.64
C ARG A 67 6.24 -4.73 -10.05
N HIS A 68 5.16 -5.38 -9.62
CA HIS A 68 4.84 -6.73 -10.05
C HIS A 68 4.71 -6.81 -11.58
N SER A 69 3.95 -5.87 -12.17
CA SER A 69 3.75 -5.77 -13.63
C SER A 69 5.06 -5.62 -14.39
N LEU A 70 5.99 -4.79 -13.90
CA LEU A 70 7.25 -4.48 -14.59
C LEU A 70 8.37 -5.49 -14.33
N ARG A 71 8.17 -6.48 -13.45
CA ARG A 71 9.23 -7.41 -13.02
C ARG A 71 9.86 -8.18 -14.19
N TYR A 72 9.02 -8.65 -15.11
CA TYR A 72 9.44 -9.48 -16.25
C TYR A 72 9.47 -8.72 -17.58
N VAL A 73 9.17 -7.43 -17.57
CA VAL A 73 9.21 -6.56 -18.74
C VAL A 73 10.66 -6.18 -19.06
N ASN A 74 11.03 -6.26 -20.34
CA ASN A 74 12.32 -5.82 -20.85
C ASN A 74 12.57 -4.33 -20.56
N TRP A 75 13.79 -3.97 -20.14
CA TRP A 75 14.22 -2.61 -19.82
C TRP A 75 13.78 -1.56 -20.85
N LYS A 76 13.88 -1.87 -22.16
CA LYS A 76 13.52 -0.95 -23.24
C LYS A 76 12.02 -0.56 -23.23
N GLN A 77 11.14 -1.47 -22.83
CA GLN A 77 9.69 -1.26 -22.81
C GLN A 77 9.18 -0.71 -21.48
N ARG A 78 9.92 -0.90 -20.37
CA ARG A 78 9.48 -0.52 -19.02
C ARG A 78 8.97 0.91 -18.92
N LYS A 79 9.65 1.87 -19.56
CA LYS A 79 9.25 3.28 -19.51
C LYS A 79 7.87 3.49 -20.16
N THR A 80 7.64 2.88 -21.31
CA THR A 80 6.38 2.98 -22.06
C THR A 80 5.25 2.27 -21.32
N ILE A 81 5.48 1.04 -20.87
CA ILE A 81 4.48 0.27 -20.10
C ILE A 81 4.12 1.00 -18.80
N ALA A 82 5.10 1.55 -18.08
CA ALA A 82 4.83 2.33 -16.86
C ALA A 82 4.01 3.60 -17.15
N ALA A 83 4.21 4.25 -18.29
CA ALA A 83 3.42 5.41 -18.70
C ALA A 83 1.98 5.02 -19.04
N ASP A 84 1.77 3.89 -19.73
CA ASP A 84 0.42 3.39 -20.04
C ASP A 84 -0.31 2.92 -18.77
N LEU A 85 0.38 2.21 -17.85
CA LEU A 85 -0.19 1.84 -16.55
C LEU A 85 -0.60 3.07 -15.72
N LYS A 86 0.09 4.20 -15.90
CA LYS A 86 -0.26 5.47 -15.24
C LYS A 86 -1.59 6.04 -15.71
N LEU A 87 -2.03 5.74 -16.92
CA LEU A 87 -3.34 6.16 -17.41
C LEU A 87 -4.47 5.50 -16.62
N ILE A 88 -4.27 4.25 -16.18
CA ILE A 88 -5.25 3.48 -15.39
C ILE A 88 -5.48 4.15 -14.03
N TYR A 89 -4.44 4.24 -13.19
CA TYR A 89 -4.61 4.79 -11.83
C TYR A 89 -4.63 6.33 -11.79
N GLY A 90 -4.32 6.98 -12.90
CA GLY A 90 -4.36 8.43 -13.07
C GLY A 90 -5.68 8.97 -13.61
N ALA A 91 -6.63 8.10 -13.96
CA ALA A 91 -7.95 8.47 -14.47
C ALA A 91 -8.77 9.31 -13.47
N ALA A 92 -9.77 10.05 -13.95
CA ALA A 92 -10.63 10.86 -13.09
C ALA A 92 -11.75 10.02 -12.45
N THR A 93 -12.19 8.96 -13.11
CA THR A 93 -13.26 8.08 -12.62
C THR A 93 -12.89 6.61 -12.72
N ARG A 94 -13.60 5.75 -11.96
CA ARG A 94 -13.44 4.30 -12.04
C ARG A 94 -13.74 3.77 -13.46
N ALA A 95 -14.78 4.30 -14.11
CA ALA A 95 -15.15 3.90 -15.48
C ALA A 95 -14.06 4.24 -16.50
N GLU A 96 -13.46 5.44 -16.41
CA GLU A 96 -12.33 5.80 -17.26
C GLU A 96 -11.10 4.91 -17.00
N ALA A 97 -10.87 4.53 -15.74
CA ALA A 97 -9.78 3.64 -15.36
C ALA A 97 -9.98 2.22 -15.91
N GLU A 98 -11.22 1.72 -15.91
CA GLU A 98 -11.60 0.43 -16.51
C GLU A 98 -11.36 0.46 -18.02
N GLN A 99 -11.79 1.53 -18.70
CA GLN A 99 -11.51 1.70 -20.12
C GLN A 99 -10.01 1.75 -20.41
N ALA A 100 -9.23 2.48 -19.61
CA ALA A 100 -7.78 2.54 -19.77
C ALA A 100 -7.11 1.17 -19.54
N LEU A 101 -7.67 0.32 -18.68
CA LEU A 101 -7.19 -1.06 -18.48
C LEU A 101 -7.50 -1.94 -19.70
N GLU A 102 -8.66 -1.77 -20.33
CA GLU A 102 -8.99 -2.46 -21.58
C GLU A 102 -8.10 -2.01 -22.74
N ASP A 103 -7.88 -0.70 -22.89
CA ASP A 103 -6.96 -0.16 -23.90
C ASP A 103 -5.53 -0.65 -23.69
N PHE A 104 -5.08 -0.73 -22.42
CA PHE A 104 -3.80 -1.32 -22.05
C PHE A 104 -3.72 -2.79 -22.50
N ALA A 105 -4.77 -3.57 -22.25
CA ALA A 105 -4.83 -4.98 -22.61
C ALA A 105 -4.75 -5.18 -24.13
N VAL A 106 -5.50 -4.40 -24.91
CA VAL A 106 -5.44 -4.44 -26.38
C VAL A 106 -4.02 -4.20 -26.89
N LYS A 107 -3.30 -3.25 -26.28
CA LYS A 107 -1.95 -2.87 -26.69
C LYS A 107 -0.88 -3.88 -26.29
N TRP A 108 -0.99 -4.48 -25.10
CA TRP A 108 0.12 -5.22 -24.48
C TRP A 108 -0.12 -6.72 -24.29
N ASP A 109 -1.36 -7.22 -24.36
CA ASP A 109 -1.63 -8.62 -24.04
C ASP A 109 -1.05 -9.62 -25.04
N ALA A 110 -0.74 -9.18 -26.26
CA ALA A 110 -0.03 -10.01 -27.23
C ALA A 110 1.38 -10.43 -26.75
N GLU A 111 2.05 -9.60 -25.94
CA GLU A 111 3.41 -9.85 -25.44
C GLU A 111 3.45 -10.07 -23.92
N HIS A 112 2.63 -9.33 -23.16
CA HIS A 112 2.62 -9.30 -21.70
C HIS A 112 1.21 -9.58 -21.10
N PRO A 113 0.55 -10.70 -21.48
CA PRO A 113 -0.85 -10.99 -21.08
C PRO A 113 -1.06 -11.16 -19.57
N THR A 114 0.02 -11.39 -18.82
CA THR A 114 -0.03 -11.57 -17.37
C THR A 114 -0.24 -10.25 -16.65
N ILE A 115 0.08 -9.11 -17.26
CA ILE A 115 -0.07 -7.80 -16.64
C ILE A 115 -1.56 -7.48 -16.49
N SER A 116 -2.30 -7.36 -17.61
CA SER A 116 -3.73 -7.02 -17.56
C SER A 116 -4.52 -8.04 -16.73
N ARG A 117 -4.20 -9.34 -16.86
CA ARG A 117 -4.82 -10.41 -16.06
C ARG A 117 -4.63 -10.20 -14.56
N SER A 118 -3.43 -9.82 -14.13
CA SER A 118 -3.16 -9.52 -12.72
C SER A 118 -3.91 -8.28 -12.24
N TRP A 119 -4.03 -7.25 -13.07
CA TRP A 119 -4.80 -6.05 -12.73
C TRP A 119 -6.30 -6.35 -12.62
N ARG A 120 -6.88 -7.07 -13.59
CA ARG A 120 -8.29 -7.51 -13.58
C ARG A 120 -8.60 -8.37 -12.36
N ALA A 121 -7.73 -9.34 -12.04
CA ALA A 121 -7.90 -10.22 -10.87
C ALA A 121 -7.90 -9.46 -9.53
N ASN A 122 -7.19 -8.33 -9.48
CA ASN A 122 -7.05 -7.50 -8.28
C ASN A 122 -7.92 -6.23 -8.33
N TRP A 123 -8.76 -6.06 -9.37
CA TRP A 123 -9.36 -4.76 -9.71
C TRP A 123 -10.17 -4.18 -8.58
N GLU A 124 -11.06 -4.97 -7.97
CA GLU A 124 -11.93 -4.52 -6.88
C GLU A 124 -11.17 -3.87 -5.72
N ARG A 125 -10.00 -4.42 -5.36
CA ARG A 125 -9.14 -3.85 -4.31
C ARG A 125 -8.18 -2.78 -4.85
N LEU A 126 -7.89 -2.74 -6.15
CA LEU A 126 -7.06 -1.72 -6.77
C LEU A 126 -7.82 -0.43 -7.04
N SER A 127 -9.13 -0.49 -7.24
CA SER A 127 -9.99 0.64 -7.60
C SER A 127 -10.63 1.37 -6.41
N VAL A 128 -10.50 0.86 -5.18
CA VAL A 128 -11.13 1.44 -3.97
C VAL A 128 -10.81 2.92 -3.80
N PHE A 129 -9.58 3.35 -4.15
CA PHE A 129 -9.21 4.76 -4.05
C PHE A 129 -10.07 5.68 -4.93
N PHE A 130 -10.74 5.20 -5.98
CA PHE A 130 -11.65 6.02 -6.79
C PHE A 130 -12.91 6.46 -6.03
N ASP A 131 -13.29 5.73 -4.98
CA ASP A 131 -14.42 6.07 -4.10
C ASP A 131 -14.14 7.31 -3.24
N TYR A 132 -12.90 7.79 -3.24
CA TYR A 132 -12.48 8.98 -2.51
C TYR A 132 -12.35 10.19 -3.43
N PRO A 133 -12.59 11.40 -2.90
CA PRO A 133 -12.29 12.65 -3.60
C PRO A 133 -10.80 12.76 -3.98
N VAL A 134 -10.52 13.48 -5.06
CA VAL A 134 -9.17 13.64 -5.64
C VAL A 134 -8.14 14.15 -4.62
N GLU A 135 -8.59 14.93 -3.64
CA GLU A 135 -7.81 15.47 -2.53
C GLU A 135 -7.18 14.38 -1.67
N ILE A 136 -7.87 13.24 -1.52
CA ILE A 136 -7.44 12.10 -0.71
C ILE A 136 -6.75 11.03 -1.56
N ARG A 137 -7.19 10.84 -2.82
CA ARG A 137 -6.66 9.79 -3.72
C ARG A 137 -5.15 9.73 -3.71
N LYS A 138 -4.51 10.89 -3.88
CA LYS A 138 -3.05 10.98 -3.94
C LYS A 138 -2.39 10.54 -2.64
N ALA A 139 -3.00 10.76 -1.48
CA ALA A 139 -2.49 10.27 -0.21
C ALA A 139 -2.62 8.74 -0.08
N ILE A 140 -3.65 8.15 -0.69
CA ILE A 140 -3.92 6.70 -0.67
C ILE A 140 -2.95 5.95 -1.59
N TYR A 141 -2.84 6.34 -2.86
CA TYR A 141 -2.04 5.59 -3.83
C TYR A 141 -0.56 5.99 -3.87
N THR A 142 -0.15 7.11 -3.26
CA THR A 142 1.27 7.45 -3.16
C THR A 142 1.94 6.59 -2.10
N THR A 143 3.07 5.99 -2.47
CA THR A 143 3.88 5.24 -1.49
C THR A 143 5.09 6.02 -1.01
N ASN A 144 5.23 7.31 -1.29
CA ASN A 144 6.44 8.07 -0.93
C ASN A 144 6.84 7.92 0.55
N ALA A 145 5.87 7.89 1.47
CA ALA A 145 6.15 7.68 2.90
C ALA A 145 6.70 6.28 3.18
N ILE A 146 6.07 5.25 2.60
CA ILE A 146 6.46 3.84 2.74
C ILE A 146 7.79 3.56 2.03
N GLU A 147 8.00 4.09 0.83
CA GLU A 147 9.23 3.93 0.06
C GLU A 147 10.41 4.65 0.70
N SER A 148 10.19 5.85 1.24
CA SER A 148 11.21 6.55 2.01
C SER A 148 11.61 5.76 3.26
N LEU A 149 10.66 5.08 3.90
CA LEU A 149 10.91 4.20 5.04
C LEU A 149 11.70 2.97 4.61
N ASN A 150 11.22 2.26 3.59
CA ASN A 150 11.88 1.06 3.03
C ASN A 150 13.30 1.36 2.53
N ALA A 151 13.53 2.50 1.89
CA ALA A 151 14.86 2.93 1.46
C ALA A 151 15.78 3.18 2.66
N SER A 152 15.28 3.81 3.72
CA SER A 152 16.03 4.02 4.97
C SER A 152 16.43 2.70 5.62
N LEU A 153 15.49 1.75 5.70
CA LEU A 153 15.75 0.42 6.25
C LEU A 153 16.77 -0.35 5.40
N ARG A 154 16.61 -0.38 4.07
CA ARG A 154 17.57 -1.02 3.15
C ARG A 154 18.97 -0.41 3.26
N LYS A 155 19.09 0.90 3.47
CA LYS A 155 20.38 1.56 3.66
C LYS A 155 21.11 1.08 4.91
N ILE A 156 20.38 0.71 5.95
CA ILE A 156 20.93 0.27 7.24
C ILE A 156 21.21 -1.23 7.22
N THR A 157 20.38 -2.02 6.53
CA THR A 157 20.59 -3.46 6.42
C THR A 157 21.64 -3.83 5.38
N LYS A 158 21.84 -3.05 4.30
CA LYS A 158 22.81 -3.39 3.24
C LYS A 158 24.26 -3.57 3.71
N THR A 159 24.66 -2.90 4.79
CA THR A 159 26.02 -3.00 5.34
C THR A 159 26.19 -4.19 6.30
N ARG A 160 25.11 -4.89 6.63
CA ARG A 160 25.08 -6.04 7.52
C ARG A 160 24.76 -7.29 6.71
N ARG A 161 25.74 -8.17 6.54
CA ARG A 161 25.60 -9.39 5.72
C ARG A 161 24.69 -10.43 6.37
N SER A 162 24.71 -10.52 7.69
CA SER A 162 23.87 -11.40 8.49
C SER A 162 23.63 -10.78 9.87
N PHE A 163 22.60 -11.25 10.54
CA PHE A 163 22.33 -10.94 11.93
C PHE A 163 22.45 -12.22 12.76
N PRO A 164 22.94 -12.13 14.01
CA PRO A 164 23.17 -13.32 14.84
C PRO A 164 21.86 -13.96 15.34
N ASN A 165 20.79 -13.18 15.46
CA ASN A 165 19.46 -13.63 15.86
C ASN A 165 18.39 -12.59 15.51
N ASP A 166 17.13 -12.98 15.64
CA ASP A 166 15.93 -12.17 15.39
C ASP A 166 15.92 -10.88 16.24
N GLU A 167 16.35 -10.96 17.50
CA GLU A 167 16.39 -9.79 18.40
C GLU A 167 17.37 -8.71 17.91
N ALA A 168 18.52 -9.11 17.37
CA ALA A 168 19.50 -8.19 16.80
C ALA A 168 18.94 -7.46 15.57
N VAL A 169 18.19 -8.16 14.72
CA VAL A 169 17.48 -7.55 13.58
C VAL A 169 16.44 -6.55 14.11
N MET A 170 15.60 -6.98 15.07
CA MET A 170 14.55 -6.15 15.65
C MET A 170 15.10 -4.86 16.25
N LYS A 171 16.18 -4.92 17.03
CA LYS A 171 16.83 -3.73 17.62
C LYS A 171 17.32 -2.78 16.54
N VAL A 172 17.99 -3.28 15.50
CA VAL A 172 18.50 -2.43 14.42
C VAL A 172 17.38 -1.78 13.63
N LEU A 173 16.32 -2.54 13.30
CA LEU A 173 15.14 -2.01 12.62
C LEU A 173 14.40 -0.99 13.51
N TYR A 174 14.18 -1.28 14.78
CA TYR A 174 13.55 -0.37 15.73
C TYR A 174 14.30 0.97 15.82
N LEU A 175 15.62 0.94 16.01
CA LEU A 175 16.44 2.16 16.08
C LEU A 175 16.41 2.95 14.76
N ALA A 176 16.42 2.24 13.63
CA ALA A 176 16.28 2.85 12.30
C ALA A 176 14.95 3.57 12.14
N LEU A 177 13.86 2.90 12.52
CA LEU A 177 12.49 3.42 12.47
C LEU A 177 12.32 4.62 13.40
N HIS A 178 12.81 4.52 14.63
CA HIS A 178 12.80 5.62 15.60
C HIS A 178 13.61 6.83 15.12
N GLN A 179 14.75 6.62 14.46
CA GLN A 179 15.51 7.74 13.89
C GLN A 179 14.82 8.35 12.66
N ALA A 180 14.10 7.54 11.87
CA ALA A 180 13.31 8.01 10.74
C ALA A 180 12.09 8.82 11.20
N SER A 181 11.40 8.38 12.26
CA SER A 181 10.18 9.04 12.76
C SER A 181 10.44 10.45 13.27
N LYS A 182 11.63 10.73 13.82
CA LYS A 182 12.05 12.10 14.19
C LYS A 182 12.00 13.11 13.04
N LYS A 183 11.99 12.65 11.78
CA LYS A 183 11.90 13.50 10.59
C LYS A 183 10.45 13.66 10.09
N TRP A 184 9.48 13.00 10.71
CA TRP A 184 8.07 13.05 10.33
C TRP A 184 7.34 14.23 10.98
N THR A 185 7.93 15.43 10.89
CA THR A 185 7.38 16.64 11.52
C THR A 185 6.28 17.32 10.71
N MET A 186 6.19 17.01 9.41
CA MET A 186 5.19 17.60 8.51
C MET A 186 4.00 16.66 8.33
N PRO A 187 2.75 17.19 8.38
CA PRO A 187 1.56 16.40 8.10
C PRO A 187 1.56 15.93 6.64
N ILE A 188 0.71 14.96 6.35
CA ILE A 188 0.46 14.53 4.98
C ILE A 188 0.02 15.75 4.15
N ARG A 189 0.55 15.87 2.93
CA ARG A 189 0.19 16.97 2.02
C ARG A 189 -1.31 16.95 1.76
N ASN A 190 -1.94 18.12 1.74
CA ASN A 190 -3.39 18.28 1.58
C ASN A 190 -4.23 17.58 2.66
N TRP A 191 -3.69 17.34 3.86
CA TRP A 191 -4.43 16.67 4.94
C TRP A 191 -5.68 17.44 5.37
N LYS A 192 -5.64 18.78 5.43
CA LYS A 192 -6.81 19.58 5.88
C LYS A 192 -8.05 19.35 4.97
N PRO A 193 -7.95 19.52 3.63
CA PRO A 193 -9.04 19.14 2.73
C PRO A 193 -9.46 17.67 2.86
N ALA A 194 -8.50 16.75 3.01
CA ALA A 194 -8.80 15.33 3.15
C ALA A 194 -9.59 15.02 4.44
N MET A 195 -9.26 15.70 5.55
CA MET A 195 -9.93 15.53 6.83
C MET A 195 -11.41 15.92 6.76
N ALA A 196 -11.73 17.07 6.14
CA ALA A 196 -13.11 17.52 5.98
C ALA A 196 -13.94 16.52 5.15
N GLN A 197 -13.33 15.91 4.13
CA GLN A 197 -13.98 14.86 3.35
C GLN A 197 -14.15 13.57 4.16
N PHE A 198 -13.18 13.18 4.98
CA PHE A 198 -13.33 12.03 5.88
C PHE A 198 -14.44 12.24 6.91
N GLU A 199 -14.57 13.44 7.47
CA GLU A 199 -15.66 13.81 8.40
C GLU A 199 -17.04 13.63 7.75
N ILE A 200 -17.18 13.99 6.48
CA ILE A 200 -18.43 13.79 5.72
C ILE A 200 -18.66 12.31 5.42
N MET A 201 -17.63 11.58 4.97
CA MET A 201 -17.75 10.18 4.55
C MET A 201 -17.95 9.21 5.73
N TYR A 202 -17.43 9.54 6.91
CA TYR A 202 -17.34 8.65 8.07
C TYR A 202 -17.94 9.29 9.33
N GLN A 203 -18.95 10.14 9.20
CA GLN A 203 -19.56 10.88 10.30
C GLN A 203 -19.95 10.00 11.51
N ASP A 204 -20.44 8.78 11.27
CA ASP A 204 -20.86 7.84 12.33
C ASP A 204 -19.70 6.98 12.90
N ARG A 205 -18.45 7.25 12.50
CA ARG A 205 -17.26 6.45 12.82
C ARG A 205 -16.08 7.29 13.35
N ILE A 206 -16.24 8.61 13.47
CA ILE A 206 -15.25 9.56 14.01
C ILE A 206 -15.60 9.93 15.45
#